data_AF-A0A966WNL6-F1
#
_entry.id   AF-A0A966WNL6-F1
#
_cell.length_a   1.000
_cell.length_b   1.000
_cell.length_c   1.000
_cell.angle_alpha   90.00
_cell.angle_beta   90.00
_cell.angle_gamma   90.00
#
_symmetry.space_group_name_H-M   'P 1'
#
loop_
_entity.id
_entity.type
_entity.pdbx_description
1 polymer ?
#
loop_
_entity_poly.entity_id
_entity_poly.type
_entity_poly.pdbx_seq_one_letter_code
_entity_poly.pdbx_strand_id
1 'polypeptide(L)' 'MMLSCQRDEFDIPRDVAYLNAASWSPLPRAVQAAGQAGIARKAQPWSITGAHIAGQFSRARNAAAQLIGAA' A
#
# COMPACT_ATOMS: atom_id res chain seq x y z
N MET A 1 -9.84 -3.25 21.53
CA MET A 1 -8.48 -3.78 21.69
C MET A 1 -7.50 -2.68 21.31
N MET A 2 -6.43 -2.43 22.09
CA MET A 2 -5.40 -1.48 21.67
C MET A 2 -4.51 -2.13 20.60
N LEU A 3 -4.22 -1.38 19.54
CA LEU A 3 -3.27 -1.80 18.52
C LEU A 3 -1.85 -1.73 19.09
N SER A 4 -1.02 -2.73 18.81
CA SER A 4 0.41 -2.63 19.11
C SER A 4 1.06 -1.50 18.28
N CYS A 5 2.17 -0.97 18.77
CA CYS A 5 2.94 0.03 18.03
C CYS A 5 3.46 -0.58 16.73
N GLN A 6 3.07 -0.01 15.58
CA GLN A 6 3.48 -0.47 14.25
C GLN A 6 4.60 0.42 13.65
N ARG A 7 5.42 1.06 14.48
CA ARG A 7 6.46 2.01 14.00
C ARG A 7 7.40 1.38 12.99
N ASP A 8 7.75 0.12 13.18
CA ASP A 8 8.74 -0.59 12.35
C ASP A 8 8.24 -0.84 10.91
N GLU A 9 6.92 -0.79 10.71
CA GLU A 9 6.30 -0.82 9.37
C GLU A 9 6.56 0.46 8.57
N PHE A 10 7.09 1.51 9.19
CA PHE A 10 7.36 2.80 8.55
C PHE A 10 8.84 3.15 8.58
N ASP A 11 9.28 3.89 7.57
CA ASP A 11 10.64 4.41 7.49
C ASP A 11 10.75 5.81 8.09
N ILE A 12 10.48 5.93 9.39
CA ILE A 12 10.54 7.20 10.12
C ILE A 12 11.81 7.21 10.98
N PRO A 13 12.76 8.14 10.77
CA PRO A 13 13.94 8.29 11.62
C PRO A 13 13.58 8.44 13.10
N ARG A 14 14.44 7.98 14.02
CA ARG A 14 14.11 7.92 15.46
C ARG A 14 14.00 9.30 16.11
N ASP A 15 14.66 10.28 15.54
CA ASP A 15 14.72 11.68 15.93
C ASP A 15 13.62 12.55 15.29
N VAL A 16 12.78 11.97 14.43
CA VAL A 16 11.69 12.69 13.76
C VAL A 16 10.34 12.40 14.43
N ALA A 17 9.70 13.46 14.92
CA ALA A 17 8.30 13.46 15.34
C ALA A 17 7.39 13.95 14.20
N TYR A 18 6.88 13.02 13.40
CA TYR A 18 6.07 13.34 12.22
C TYR A 18 4.58 13.51 12.57
N LEU A 19 4.08 14.75 12.53
CA LEU A 19 2.69 15.08 12.94
C LEU A 19 1.76 15.46 11.77
N ASN A 20 2.22 15.33 10.52
CA ASN A 20 1.46 15.73 9.33
C ASN A 20 0.87 14.54 8.53
N ALA A 21 0.66 13.38 9.17
CA ALA A 21 0.24 12.16 8.48
C ALA A 21 -1.13 12.25 7.79
N ALA A 22 -2.01 13.15 8.27
CA ALA A 22 -3.33 13.39 7.67
C ALA A 22 -3.25 14.12 6.32
N SER A 23 -2.27 15.02 6.14
CA SER A 23 -2.06 15.68 4.84
C SER A 23 -1.10 14.89 3.95
N TRP A 24 -0.08 14.26 4.53
CA TRP A 24 0.94 13.51 3.81
C TRP A 24 1.27 12.23 4.57
N SER A 25 0.59 11.14 4.24
CA SER A 25 0.77 9.88 4.96
C SER A 25 2.12 9.25 4.61
N PRO A 26 2.97 8.88 5.61
CA PRO A 26 4.14 8.06 5.34
C PRO A 26 3.68 6.70 4.82
N LEU A 27 4.29 6.23 3.72
CA LEU A 27 3.94 4.94 3.15
C LEU A 27 4.56 3.81 3.99
N PRO A 28 3.77 2.81 4.43
CA PRO A 28 4.32 1.60 5.03
C PRO A 28 5.33 0.94 4.08
N ARG A 29 6.34 0.28 4.62
CA ARG A 29 7.40 -0.43 3.86
C ARG A 29 6.81 -1.43 2.87
N ALA A 30 5.76 -2.15 3.25
CA ALA A 30 5.04 -3.06 2.35
C ALA A 30 4.43 -2.35 1.13
N VAL A 31 3.91 -1.12 1.32
CA VAL A 31 3.36 -0.31 0.22
C VAL A 31 4.47 0.19 -0.69
N GLN A 32 5.62 0.59 -0.13
CA GLN A 32 6.80 0.97 -0.91
C GLN A 32 7.28 -0.18 -1.80
N ALA A 33 7.41 -1.39 -1.23
CA ALA A 33 7.79 -2.59 -1.97
C ALA A 33 6.78 -2.95 -3.07
N ALA A 34 5.48 -2.85 -2.79
CA ALA A 34 4.43 -3.07 -3.79
C ALA A 34 4.52 -2.04 -4.94
N GLY A 35 4.82 -0.78 -4.63
CA GLY A 35 5.05 0.28 -5.62
C GLY A 35 6.22 -0.03 -6.54
N GLN A 36 7.37 -0.43 -5.98
CA GLN A 36 8.54 -0.85 -6.75
C GLN A 36 8.22 -2.02 -7.68
N ALA A 37 7.54 -3.05 -7.19
CA ALA A 37 7.11 -4.18 -8.00
C ALA A 37 6.13 -3.77 -9.11
N GLY A 38 5.27 -2.78 -8.84
CA GLY A 38 4.37 -2.19 -9.84
C GLY A 38 5.12 -1.49 -10.96
N ILE A 39 6.13 -0.68 -10.63
CA ILE A 39 7.00 0.01 -11.60
C ILE A 39 7.76 -1.00 -12.45
N ALA A 40 8.38 -2.00 -11.82
CA ALA A 40 9.12 -3.05 -12.53
C ALA A 40 8.23 -3.81 -13.52
N ARG A 41 6.99 -4.11 -13.14
CA ARG A 41 6.01 -4.74 -14.04
C ARG A 41 5.59 -3.80 -15.18
N LYS A 42 5.33 -2.53 -14.88
CA LYS A 42 4.95 -1.53 -15.89
C LYS A 42 6.06 -1.27 -16.91
N ALA A 43 7.32 -1.48 -16.53
CA ALA A 43 8.45 -1.40 -17.46
C ALA A 43 8.44 -2.49 -18.55
N GLN A 44 7.61 -3.54 -18.39
CA GLN A 44 7.41 -4.62 -19.35
C GLN A 44 5.91 -4.76 -19.67
N PRO A 45 5.28 -3.76 -20.31
CA PRO A 45 3.82 -3.75 -20.46
C PRO A 45 3.30 -4.94 -21.28
N TRP A 46 4.11 -5.51 -22.18
CA TRP A 46 3.78 -6.72 -22.96
C TRP A 46 3.66 -8.00 -22.13
N SER A 47 4.19 -8.04 -20.90
CA SER A 47 4.03 -9.20 -20.01
C SER A 47 2.77 -9.11 -19.13
N ILE A 48 1.99 -8.02 -19.23
CA ILE A 48 0.81 -7.79 -18.39
C ILE A 48 -0.43 -8.33 -19.11
N THR A 49 -1.04 -9.37 -18.54
CA THR A 49 -2.28 -9.95 -19.09
C THR A 49 -3.52 -9.20 -18.61
N GLY A 50 -4.60 -9.26 -19.40
CA GLY A 50 -5.90 -8.71 -18.99
C GLY A 50 -6.43 -9.33 -17.68
N ALA A 51 -6.20 -10.64 -17.48
CA ALA A 51 -6.56 -11.33 -16.24
C ALA A 51 -5.80 -10.79 -15.02
N HIS A 52 -4.51 -10.45 -15.17
CA HIS A 52 -3.74 -9.82 -14.11
C HIS A 52 -4.33 -8.47 -13.70
N ILE A 53 -4.69 -7.63 -14.68
CA ILE A 53 -5.28 -6.30 -14.44
C ILE A 53 -6.64 -6.44 -13.72
N ALA A 54 -7.53 -7.30 -14.22
CA ALA A 54 -8.82 -7.56 -13.60
C ALA A 54 -8.66 -8.07 -12.15
N GLY A 55 -7.69 -8.95 -11.90
CA GLY A 55 -7.35 -9.42 -10.56
C GLY A 55 -6.88 -8.32 -9.62
N GLN A 56 -6.06 -7.37 -10.09
CA GLN A 56 -5.64 -6.21 -9.30
C GLN A 56 -6.85 -5.33 -8.91
N PHE A 57 -7.76 -5.06 -9.85
CA PHE A 57 -8.95 -4.26 -9.58
C PHE A 57 -9.86 -4.91 -8.53
N SER A 58 -10.12 -6.21 -8.67
CA SER A 58 -10.97 -6.93 -7.72
C SER A 58 -10.32 -7.00 -6.33
N ARG A 59 -9.01 -7.26 -6.24
CA ARG A 59 -8.29 -7.22 -4.95
C ARG A 59 -8.37 -5.85 -4.27
N ALA A 60 -8.13 -4.78 -5.02
CA ALA A 60 -8.17 -3.41 -4.47
C ALA A 60 -9.57 -3.02 -3.97
N ARG A 61 -10.61 -3.31 -4.76
CA ARG A 61 -12.00 -3.05 -4.37
C ARG A 61 -12.40 -3.84 -3.12
N ASN A 62 -12.07 -5.13 -3.06
CA ASN A 62 -12.41 -5.97 -1.90
C ASN A 62 -11.71 -5.49 -0.63
N ALA A 63 -10.43 -5.12 -0.71
CA ALA A 63 -9.70 -4.58 0.43
C ALA A 63 -10.30 -3.25 0.92
N ALA A 64 -10.67 -2.35 0.01
CA ALA A 64 -11.34 -1.10 0.35
C ALA A 64 -12.71 -1.34 0.99
N ALA A 65 -13.50 -2.25 0.44
CA ALA A 65 -14.81 -2.63 0.96
C ALA A 65 -14.71 -3.16 2.41
N GLN A 66 -13.74 -4.03 2.69
CA GLN A 66 -13.50 -4.54 4.05
C GLN A 66 -13.10 -3.41 5.02
N LEU A 67 -12.28 -2.46 4.58
CA LEU A 67 -11.83 -1.34 5.42
C LEU A 67 -12.98 -0.42 5.85
N ILE A 68 -13.94 -0.16 4.94
CA ILE A 68 -15.07 0.74 5.22
C ILE A 68 -16.35 0.02 5.66
N GLY A 69 -16.31 -1.30 5.84
CA GLY A 69 -17.48 -2.10 6.23
C GLY A 69 -18.55 -2.24 5.14
N ALA A 70 -18.15 -2.23 3.87
CA ALA A 70 -19.02 -2.37 2.70
C ALA A 70 -18.78 -3.70 1.93
N ALA A 71 -18.16 -4.67 2.60
CA ALA A 71 -17.81 -5.99 2.04
C ALA A 71 -18.99 -6.97 2.05
#